data_AF-A0A958AH78-F1
#
_entry.id   AF-A0A958AH78-F1
#
_cell.length_a   1.000
_cell.length_b   1.000
_cell.length_c   1.000
_cell.angle_alpha   90.00
_cell.angle_beta   90.00
_cell.angle_gamma   90.00
#
_symmetry.space_group_name_H-M   'P 1'
#
loop_
_entity.id
_entity.type
_entity.pdbx_description
1 polymer ?
#
loop_
_entity_poly.entity_id
_entity_poly.type
_entity_poly.pdbx_seq_one_letter_code
_entity_poly.pdbx_strand_id
1 'polypeptide(L)'
;HEAAKIDGANFWARFRAITIPLMTPVIFFNLVMNIIAAFQVFVQAFVMTDGGPRYATLFYVLYLYQNAFKFFRMGYASALAWVLFLIILFFTALVIRSSALWVFYEGELKRR
;
A
#
# COMPACT_ATOMS: atom_id res chain seq x y z
N HIS A 1 6.51 -25.84 -12.17
CA HIS A 1 7.65 -25.34 -12.97
C HIS A 1 8.21 -26.37 -13.96
N GLU A 2 8.15 -27.68 -13.67
CA GLU A 2 8.72 -28.72 -14.54
C GLU A 2 7.88 -29.02 -15.79
N ALA A 3 6.55 -29.05 -15.70
CA ALA A 3 5.67 -29.25 -16.86
C ALA A 3 5.86 -28.19 -17.98
N ALA A 4 5.94 -26.90 -17.63
CA ALA A 4 6.13 -25.83 -18.63
C ALA A 4 7.54 -25.76 -19.25
N LYS A 5 8.53 -26.46 -18.65
CA LYS A 5 9.86 -26.63 -19.26
C LYS A 5 9.83 -27.73 -20.32
N ILE A 6 8.97 -28.73 -20.12
CA ILE A 6 8.72 -29.84 -21.05
C ILE A 6 7.96 -29.34 -22.29
N ASP A 7 7.09 -28.33 -22.15
CA ASP A 7 6.32 -27.73 -23.27
C ASP A 7 7.04 -26.61 -24.06
N GLY A 8 8.35 -26.41 -23.87
CA GLY A 8 9.14 -25.44 -24.66
C GLY A 8 8.81 -23.95 -24.42
N ALA A 9 8.11 -23.61 -23.34
CA ALA A 9 7.71 -22.23 -23.07
C ALA A 9 8.92 -21.33 -22.72
N ASN A 10 9.08 -20.22 -23.47
CA ASN A 10 10.12 -19.21 -23.25
C ASN A 10 10.04 -18.62 -21.82
N PHE A 11 11.16 -18.15 -21.26
CA PHE A 11 11.26 -17.62 -19.90
C PHE A 11 10.19 -16.56 -19.59
N TRP A 12 9.98 -15.63 -20.52
CA TRP A 12 8.96 -14.57 -20.41
C TRP A 12 7.52 -15.10 -20.36
N ALA A 13 7.23 -16.17 -21.11
CA ALA A 13 5.93 -16.82 -21.09
C ALA A 13 5.68 -17.50 -19.72
N ARG A 14 6.68 -18.21 -19.20
CA ARG A 14 6.62 -18.86 -17.87
C ARG A 14 6.49 -17.83 -16.74
N PHE A 15 7.22 -16.72 -16.82
CA PHE A 15 7.16 -15.66 -15.80
C PHE A 15 5.77 -15.01 -15.72
N ARG A 16 5.19 -14.61 -16.86
CA ARG A 16 3.86 -13.98 -16.88
C ARG A 16 2.72 -14.95 -16.60
N ALA A 17 2.79 -16.18 -17.10
CA ALA A 17 1.66 -17.13 -17.01
C ALA A 17 1.66 -17.97 -15.72
N ILE A 18 2.81 -18.13 -15.06
CA ILE A 18 2.94 -19.02 -13.89
C ILE A 18 3.43 -18.22 -12.68
N THR A 19 4.61 -17.61 -12.79
CA THR A 19 5.26 -16.96 -11.65
C THR A 19 4.47 -15.76 -11.13
N ILE A 20 3.99 -14.87 -12.02
CA ILE A 20 3.19 -13.71 -11.61
C ILE A 20 1.88 -14.13 -10.93
N PRO A 21 1.01 -14.98 -11.54
CA PRO A 21 -0.23 -15.41 -10.91
C PRO A 21 -0.04 -16.04 -9.54
N LEU A 22 0.96 -16.90 -9.37
CA LEU A 22 1.27 -17.55 -8.08
C LEU A 22 1.70 -16.55 -6.99
N MET A 23 2.33 -15.44 -7.38
CA MET A 23 2.73 -14.38 -6.44
C MET A 23 1.65 -13.34 -6.19
N THR A 24 0.52 -13.36 -6.93
CA THR A 24 -0.54 -12.34 -6.78
C THR A 24 -1.04 -12.14 -5.34
N PRO A 25 -1.17 -13.17 -4.46
CA PRO A 25 -1.57 -12.94 -3.07
C PRO A 25 -0.53 -12.16 -2.27
N VAL A 26 0.76 -12.43 -2.50
CA VAL A 26 1.87 -11.73 -1.84
C VAL A 26 2.01 -10.31 -2.38
N ILE A 27 1.85 -10.12 -3.69
CA ILE A 27 1.86 -8.80 -4.33
C ILE A 27 0.71 -7.95 -3.78
N PHE A 28 -0.49 -8.51 -3.68
CA PHE A 28 -1.65 -7.84 -3.11
C PHE A 28 -1.42 -7.40 -1.67
N PHE A 29 -0.93 -8.31 -0.81
CA PHE A 29 -0.62 -7.98 0.58
C PHE A 29 0.39 -6.83 0.68
N ASN A 30 1.50 -6.92 -0.08
CA ASN A 30 2.50 -5.87 -0.11
C ASN A 30 1.94 -4.55 -0.65
N LEU A 31 1.08 -4.59 -1.66
CA LEU A 31 0.45 -3.39 -2.22
C LEU A 31 -0.37 -2.66 -1.15
N VAL A 32 -1.22 -3.37 -0.41
CA VAL A 32 -2.02 -2.80 0.68
C VAL A 32 -1.11 -2.18 1.74
N MET A 33 -0.09 -2.91 2.20
CA MET A 33 0.83 -2.42 3.21
C MET A 33 1.61 -1.18 2.76
N ASN A 34 2.09 -1.17 1.51
CA ASN A 34 2.83 -0.03 0.97
C ASN A 34 1.93 1.20 0.76
N ILE A 35 0.67 1.02 0.39
CA ILE A 35 -0.29 2.14 0.30
C ILE A 35 -0.49 2.76 1.67
N ILE A 36 -0.74 1.95 2.71
CA ILE A 36 -0.88 2.45 4.09
C ILE A 36 0.40 3.18 4.53
N ALA A 37 1.57 2.56 4.30
CA ALA A 37 2.86 3.14 4.67
C ALA A 37 3.15 4.46 3.94
N ALA A 38 2.80 4.58 2.66
CA ALA A 38 3.00 5.79 1.87
C ALA A 38 2.20 6.98 2.42
N PHE A 39 0.97 6.76 2.89
CA PHE A 39 0.19 7.79 3.57
C PHE A 39 0.69 8.11 4.98
N GLN A 40 1.47 7.20 5.60
CA GLN A 40 2.00 7.33 6.95
C GLN A 40 3.48 7.77 7.01
N VAL A 41 4.04 8.30 5.92
CA VAL A 41 5.45 8.76 5.87
C VAL A 41 5.64 9.98 6.78
N PHE A 42 6.15 9.72 7.99
CA PHE A 42 6.46 10.74 8.98
C PHE A 42 7.96 10.94 9.17
N VAL A 43 8.68 9.87 9.50
CA VAL A 43 10.09 9.96 9.94
C VAL A 43 10.96 10.59 8.87
N GLN A 44 10.84 10.15 7.62
CA GLN A 44 11.62 10.67 6.51
C GLN A 44 11.35 12.17 6.29
N ALA A 45 10.07 12.55 6.29
CA ALA A 45 9.64 13.94 6.14
C ALA A 45 10.22 14.85 7.24
N PHE A 46 10.08 14.40 8.49
CA PHE A 46 10.51 15.14 9.67
C PHE A 46 12.04 15.28 9.72
N VAL A 47 12.77 14.17 9.58
CA VAL A 47 14.24 14.14 9.73
C VAL A 47 14.94 14.83 8.56
N MET A 48 14.50 14.62 7.32
CA MET A 48 15.22 15.16 6.16
C MET A 48 14.98 16.66 5.97
N THR A 49 13.78 17.15 6.28
CA THR A 49 13.38 18.50 5.86
C THR A 49 12.53 19.28 6.87
N ASP A 50 11.97 18.62 7.89
CA ASP A 50 10.93 19.17 8.78
C ASP A 50 9.81 19.93 8.02
N GLY A 51 9.48 19.48 6.81
CA GLY A 51 8.47 20.09 5.94
C GLY A 51 8.99 21.21 5.05
N GLY A 52 10.29 21.50 5.01
CA GLY A 52 10.88 22.55 4.19
C GLY A 52 11.37 22.14 2.78
N PRO A 53 11.75 23.11 1.92
CA PRO A 53 11.56 24.56 2.11
C PRO A 53 10.11 24.98 1.80
N ARG A 54 9.59 25.99 2.52
CA ARG A 54 8.26 26.59 2.28
C ARG A 54 7.13 25.55 2.17
N TYR A 55 7.09 24.58 3.09
CA TYR A 55 6.05 23.53 3.14
C TYR A 55 6.09 22.52 1.96
N ALA A 56 7.13 22.52 1.11
CA ALA A 56 7.20 21.66 -0.07
C ALA A 56 7.20 20.15 0.27
N THR A 57 7.69 19.78 1.45
CA THR A 57 7.72 18.39 1.95
C THR A 57 6.85 18.21 3.18
N LEU A 58 5.89 19.12 3.41
CA LEU A 58 4.97 19.03 4.52
C LEU A 58 3.92 17.94 4.23
N PHE A 59 4.31 16.69 4.42
CA PHE A 59 3.38 15.56 4.31
C PHE A 59 2.26 15.68 5.34
N TYR A 60 1.11 15.09 5.04
CA TYR A 60 -0.10 15.20 5.85
C TYR A 60 0.13 14.81 7.32
N VAL A 61 0.86 13.73 7.57
CA VAL A 61 1.18 13.27 8.94
C VAL A 61 2.10 14.23 9.67
N LEU A 62 3.04 14.86 8.97
CA LEU A 62 3.90 15.89 9.56
C LEU A 62 3.09 17.14 9.92
N TYR A 63 2.13 17.55 9.08
CA TYR A 63 1.21 18.64 9.39
C TYR A 63 0.34 18.34 10.62
N LEU A 64 -0.19 17.12 10.71
CA LEU A 64 -0.94 16.65 11.88
C LEU A 64 -0.07 16.73 13.14
N TYR A 65 1.16 16.22 13.07
CA TYR A 65 2.12 16.26 14.17
C TYR A 65 2.40 17.70 14.63
N GLN A 66 2.64 18.63 13.70
CA GLN A 66 2.84 20.04 14.04
C GLN A 66 1.62 20.64 14.75
N ASN A 67 0.40 20.32 14.30
CA ASN A 67 -0.81 20.80 14.96
C ASN A 67 -1.00 20.20 16.36
N ALA A 68 -0.71 18.92 16.56
CA ALA A 68 -0.84 18.26 17.86
C ALA A 68 0.22 18.75 18.86
N PHE A 69 1.49 18.75 18.45
CA PHE A 69 2.62 18.86 19.37
C PHE A 69 3.41 20.16 19.29
N LYS A 70 3.36 20.90 18.17
CA LYS A 70 3.97 22.25 18.08
C LYS A 70 2.96 23.35 18.40
N PHE A 71 1.76 23.28 17.83
CA PHE A 71 0.71 24.30 17.98
C PHE A 71 -0.31 23.98 19.08
N PHE A 72 -0.24 22.80 19.69
CA PHE A 72 -1.15 22.33 20.75
C PHE A 72 -2.64 22.40 20.40
N ARG A 73 -2.98 22.33 19.10
CA ARG A 73 -4.34 22.29 18.57
C ARG A 73 -4.85 20.85 18.51
N MET A 74 -4.95 20.20 19.67
CA MET A 74 -5.29 18.77 19.77
C MET A 74 -6.60 18.40 19.07
N GLY A 75 -7.67 19.17 19.28
CA GLY A 75 -8.96 18.89 18.62
C GLY A 75 -8.89 18.94 17.09
N TYR A 76 -8.14 19.91 16.55
CA TYR A 76 -7.90 20.02 15.11
C TYR A 76 -7.02 18.88 14.59
N ALA A 77 -5.95 18.52 15.32
CA ALA A 77 -5.10 17.39 14.97
C ALA A 77 -5.85 16.05 14.99
N SER A 78 -6.77 15.85 15.95
CA SER A 78 -7.65 14.68 15.99
C SER A 78 -8.59 14.63 14.80
N ALA A 79 -9.15 15.77 14.37
CA ALA A 79 -9.97 15.84 13.15
C ALA A 79 -9.14 15.46 11.91
N LEU A 80 -7.91 15.98 11.80
CA LEU A 80 -6.98 15.62 10.73
C LEU A 80 -6.68 14.11 10.73
N ALA A 81 -6.50 13.49 11.91
CA ALA A 81 -6.24 12.05 12.05
C ALA A 81 -7.41 11.21 11.52
N TRP A 82 -8.65 11.59 11.85
CA TRP A 82 -9.85 10.93 11.34
C TRP A 82 -9.99 11.05 9.83
N VAL A 83 -9.70 12.21 9.26
CA VAL A 83 -9.69 12.41 7.80
C VAL A 83 -8.65 11.51 7.14
N LEU A 84 -7.43 11.44 7.69
CA LEU A 84 -6.38 10.55 7.17
C LEU A 84 -6.81 9.09 7.24
N PHE A 85 -7.41 8.67 8.35
CA PHE A 85 -7.94 7.32 8.50
C PHE A 85 -8.95 6.98 7.41
N LEU A 86 -9.91 7.87 7.14
CA LEU A 86 -10.90 7.67 6.08
C LEU A 86 -10.26 7.58 4.69
N ILE A 87 -9.23 8.38 4.40
CA ILE A 87 -8.48 8.31 3.15
C ILE A 87 -7.80 6.94 3.02
N ILE A 88 -7.07 6.50 4.04
CA ILE A 88 -6.38 5.20 4.04
C ILE A 88 -7.40 4.06 3.90
N LEU A 89 -8.51 4.12 4.63
CA LEU A 89 -9.60 3.14 4.55
C LEU A 89 -10.20 3.09 3.15
N PHE A 90 -10.47 4.25 2.54
CA PHE A 90 -11.00 4.32 1.18
C PHE A 90 -10.10 3.62 0.16
N PHE A 91 -8.79 3.95 0.15
CA PHE A 91 -7.85 3.31 -0.76
C PHE A 91 -7.66 1.83 -0.46
N THR A 92 -7.59 1.45 0.82
CA THR A 92 -7.49 0.05 1.24
C THR A 92 -8.70 -0.76 0.79
N ALA A 93 -9.91 -0.22 0.99
CA ALA A 93 -11.15 -0.86 0.55
C ALA A 93 -11.24 -0.96 -0.97
N LEU A 94 -10.78 0.05 -1.71
CA LEU A 94 -10.69 0.01 -3.18
C LEU A 94 -9.76 -1.12 -3.65
N VAL A 95 -8.59 -1.24 -3.04
CA VAL A 95 -7.60 -2.29 -3.38
C VAL A 95 -8.15 -3.67 -3.03
N ILE A 96 -8.75 -3.84 -1.85
CA ILE A 96 -9.43 -5.09 -1.45
C ILE A 96 -10.56 -5.42 -2.42
N ARG A 97 -11.38 -4.44 -2.82
CA ARG A 97 -12.47 -4.67 -3.78
C ARG A 97 -11.93 -5.09 -5.14
N SER A 98 -10.78 -4.57 -5.56
CA SER A 98 -10.14 -4.97 -6.80
C SER A 98 -9.58 -6.39 -6.75
N SER A 99 -9.18 -6.89 -5.56
CA SER A 99 -8.42 -8.14 -5.41
C SER A 99 -9.15 -9.37 -5.96
N ALA A 100 -10.48 -9.39 -5.86
CA ALA A 100 -11.32 -10.46 -6.39
C ALA A 100 -11.18 -10.67 -7.91
N LEU A 101 -10.63 -9.69 -8.65
CA LEU A 101 -10.48 -9.75 -10.10
C LEU A 101 -9.12 -10.32 -10.57
N TRP A 102 -8.10 -10.35 -9.71
CA TRP A 102 -6.72 -10.62 -10.15
C TRP A 102 -5.86 -11.40 -9.14
N VAL A 103 -6.34 -11.61 -7.92
CA VAL A 103 -5.63 -12.40 -6.91
C VAL A 103 -6.08 -13.85 -6.99
N PHE A 104 -5.15 -14.74 -7.33
CA PHE A 104 -5.39 -16.17 -7.43
C PHE A 104 -4.96 -16.87 -6.15
N TYR A 105 -5.91 -17.45 -5.42
CA TYR A 105 -5.63 -18.30 -4.28
C TYR A 105 -5.63 -19.76 -4.75
N GLU A 106 -4.46 -20.43 -4.75
CA GLU A 106 -4.35 -21.86 -5.08
C GLU A 106 -5.30 -22.75 -4.25
N GLY A 107 -5.71 -22.29 -3.06
CA GLY A 107 -6.63 -23.00 -2.17
C GLY A 107 -8.09 -23.08 -2.62
N GLU A 108 -8.54 -22.28 -3.59
CA GLU A 108 -9.94 -22.32 -4.07
C GLU A 108 -10.23 -23.53 -4.97
N LEU A 109 -9.19 -24.19 -5.51
CA LEU A 109 -9.33 -25.39 -6.34
C LEU A 109 -9.64 -26.68 -5.56
N LYS A 110 -9.60 -26.67 -4.21
CA LYS A 110 -9.83 -27.89 -3.41
C LYS A 110 -11.26 -28.02 -2.85
N ARG A 111 -12.20 -27.21 -3.33
CA ARG A 111 -13.61 -27.23 -2.89
C ARG A 111 -14.60 -27.31 -4.05
N ARG A 112 -14.39 -28.25 -4.97
CA ARG A 112 -15.45 -28.86 -5.79
C ARG A 112 -15.13 -30.32 -6.06
#